data_AF-A0A1V1NS54-F1
#
_entry.id   AF-A0A1V1NS54-F1
#
_cell.length_a   1.000
_cell.length_b   1.000
_cell.length_c   1.000
_cell.angle_alpha   90.00
_cell.angle_beta   90.00
_cell.angle_gamma   90.00
#
_symmetry.space_group_name_H-M   'P 1'
#
loop_
_entity.id
_entity.type
_entity.pdbx_description
1 polymer ?
#
loop_
_entity_poly.entity_id
_entity_poly.type
_entity_poly.pdbx_seq_one_letter_code
_entity_poly.pdbx_strand_id
1 'polypeptide(L)'
;MNKNQFAIKTLVPEEIYTGRDEFIAYFYNEALKAATRRSRSIVLLGQRRMGKTEIFKRVINRLFFEQDHKDPNAVIPVYYKFPDDITDPWKFSIEYVENFIKWYAAFQLRNPDILKEGFLQPGELPEFVKSNIEITSNFKRALNALDSFYKKDGIYPEKTALNLPRSISDWDDSTIVMFLDEIQNLHLPQHNFE
;
A
#
# COMPACT_ATOMS: atom_id res chain seq x y z
N MET A 1 -21.22 -0.53 6.31
CA MET A 1 -20.41 0.51 5.64
C MET A 1 -21.35 1.58 5.08
N ASN A 2 -21.03 2.87 5.25
CA ASN A 2 -21.68 3.91 4.44
C ASN A 2 -21.39 3.58 2.96
N LYS A 3 -22.43 3.44 2.12
CA LYS A 3 -22.35 2.91 0.75
C LYS A 3 -21.38 3.65 -0.20
N ASN A 4 -20.83 4.79 0.21
CA ASN A 4 -20.05 5.70 -0.64
C ASN A 4 -18.61 5.97 -0.18
N GLN A 5 -18.11 5.34 0.88
CA GLN A 5 -16.74 5.59 1.36
C GLN A 5 -15.81 4.44 0.97
N PHE A 6 -14.84 4.74 0.09
CA PHE A 6 -13.83 3.81 -0.38
C PHE A 6 -12.45 4.41 -0.18
N ALA A 7 -11.49 3.63 0.33
CA ALA A 7 -10.08 3.99 0.34
C ALA A 7 -9.51 3.85 -1.08
N ILE A 8 -10.01 2.87 -1.82
CA ILE A 8 -9.74 2.70 -3.25
C ILE A 8 -11.02 2.40 -4.02
N LYS A 9 -11.26 3.15 -5.09
CA LYS A 9 -12.48 3.03 -5.90
C LYS A 9 -12.54 1.68 -6.63
N THR A 10 -13.62 0.94 -6.40
CA THR A 10 -14.00 -0.26 -7.14
C THR A 10 -14.51 0.10 -8.53
N LEU A 11 -14.23 -0.74 -9.53
CA LEU A 11 -14.66 -0.50 -10.91
C LEU A 11 -16.00 -1.17 -11.22
N VAL A 12 -16.32 -2.22 -10.49
CA VAL A 12 -17.53 -3.01 -10.68
C VAL A 12 -18.47 -2.75 -9.49
N PRO A 13 -19.74 -2.38 -9.73
CA PRO A 13 -20.75 -2.30 -8.68
C PRO A 13 -20.91 -3.60 -7.88
N GLU A 14 -21.34 -3.50 -6.63
CA GLU A 14 -21.49 -4.67 -5.75
C GLU A 14 -22.57 -5.62 -6.26
N GLU A 15 -23.65 -5.08 -6.81
CA GLU A 15 -24.84 -5.82 -7.27
C GLU A 15 -24.54 -6.80 -8.41
N ILE A 16 -23.50 -6.54 -9.19
CA ILE A 16 -23.11 -7.36 -10.35
C ILE A 16 -21.81 -8.13 -10.14
N TYR A 17 -21.13 -7.93 -9.00
CA TYR A 17 -19.88 -8.61 -8.71
C TYR A 17 -20.13 -9.91 -7.94
N THR A 18 -20.43 -10.98 -8.67
CA THR A 18 -20.81 -12.28 -8.10
C THR A 18 -19.71 -13.34 -8.23
N GLY A 19 -19.73 -14.36 -7.36
CA GLY A 19 -18.93 -15.58 -7.52
C GLY A 19 -17.44 -15.42 -7.15
N ARG A 20 -17.09 -14.38 -6.40
CA ARG A 20 -15.71 -14.10 -5.95
C ARG A 20 -15.59 -13.91 -4.43
N ASP A 21 -16.67 -14.16 -3.71
CA ASP A 21 -16.74 -13.93 -2.26
C ASP A 21 -15.76 -14.81 -1.50
N GLU A 22 -15.56 -16.05 -1.95
CA GLU A 22 -14.57 -16.96 -1.36
C GLU A 22 -13.15 -16.42 -1.46
N PHE A 23 -12.77 -15.84 -2.61
CA PHE A 23 -11.45 -15.22 -2.79
C PHE A 23 -11.31 -13.98 -1.90
N ILE A 24 -12.34 -13.13 -1.85
CA ILE A 24 -12.31 -11.94 -0.98
C ILE A 24 -12.17 -12.36 0.48
N ALA A 25 -12.98 -13.31 0.94
CA ALA A 25 -12.94 -13.82 2.30
C ALA A 25 -11.59 -14.47 2.62
N TYR A 26 -11.04 -15.26 1.69
CA TYR A 26 -9.73 -15.87 1.83
C TYR A 26 -8.63 -14.82 2.02
N PHE A 27 -8.50 -13.86 1.09
CA PHE A 27 -7.46 -12.83 1.18
C PHE A 27 -7.64 -11.91 2.39
N TYR A 28 -8.88 -11.57 2.73
CA TYR A 28 -9.18 -10.81 3.95
C TYR A 28 -8.71 -11.55 5.21
N ASN A 29 -9.07 -12.83 5.34
CA ASN A 29 -8.69 -13.63 6.50
C ASN A 29 -7.17 -13.89 6.55
N GLU A 30 -6.52 -14.12 5.41
CA GLU A 30 -5.06 -14.26 5.34
C GLU A 30 -4.33 -12.96 5.72
N ALA A 31 -4.85 -11.80 5.30
CA ALA A 31 -4.32 -10.52 5.72
C ALA A 31 -4.45 -10.33 7.23
N LEU A 32 -5.60 -10.64 7.84
CA LEU A 32 -5.77 -10.57 9.30
C LEU A 32 -4.82 -11.51 10.06
N LYS A 33 -4.54 -12.70 9.51
CA LYS A 33 -3.56 -13.63 10.09
C LYS A 33 -2.13 -13.10 10.04
N ALA A 34 -1.83 -12.12 9.17
CA ALA A 34 -0.52 -11.46 9.14
C ALA A 34 -0.17 -10.85 10.50
N ALA A 35 -1.16 -10.38 11.25
CA ALA A 35 -0.95 -9.82 12.58
C ALA A 35 -0.38 -10.84 13.57
N THR A 36 -0.76 -12.10 13.39
CA THR A 36 -0.21 -13.20 14.20
C THR A 36 1.11 -13.77 13.65
N ARG A 37 1.72 -13.12 12.64
CA ARG A 37 2.90 -13.60 11.90
C ARG A 37 2.74 -15.00 11.29
N ARG A 38 1.50 -15.40 11.00
CA ARG A 38 1.16 -16.74 10.45
C ARG A 38 0.88 -16.73 8.95
N SER A 39 0.83 -15.56 8.31
CA SER A 39 0.60 -15.44 6.86
C SER A 39 1.90 -15.57 6.07
N ARG A 40 1.83 -16.17 4.88
CA ARG A 40 2.91 -16.14 3.87
C ARG A 40 2.57 -15.14 2.76
N SER A 41 3.55 -14.76 1.94
CA SER A 41 3.27 -14.02 0.71
C SER A 41 2.41 -14.88 -0.22
N ILE A 42 1.33 -14.31 -0.75
CA ILE A 42 0.38 -14.99 -1.63
C ILE A 42 0.41 -14.30 -2.99
N VAL A 43 0.38 -15.10 -4.07
CA VAL A 43 0.30 -14.60 -5.44
C VAL A 43 -1.04 -15.00 -6.05
N LEU A 44 -1.77 -14.03 -6.60
CA LEU A 44 -2.99 -14.26 -7.36
C LEU A 44 -2.68 -14.20 -8.86
N LEU A 45 -2.62 -15.36 -9.51
CA LEU A 45 -2.36 -15.48 -10.95
C LEU A 45 -3.65 -15.64 -11.75
N GLY A 46 -3.63 -15.18 -13.00
CA GLY A 46 -4.71 -15.34 -13.95
C GLY A 46 -4.56 -14.40 -15.14
N GLN A 47 -5.37 -14.59 -16.18
CA GLN A 47 -5.33 -13.73 -17.37
C GLN A 47 -5.75 -12.28 -17.07
N ARG A 48 -5.43 -11.37 -18.00
CA ARG A 48 -5.86 -9.96 -17.93
C ARG A 48 -7.39 -9.90 -17.91
N ARG A 49 -7.95 -8.92 -17.20
CA ARG A 49 -9.40 -8.69 -17.07
C ARG A 49 -10.20 -9.79 -16.33
N MET A 50 -9.53 -10.68 -15.60
CA MET A 50 -10.18 -11.70 -14.75
C MET A 50 -10.68 -11.18 -13.39
N GLY A 51 -10.60 -9.87 -13.14
CA GLY A 51 -11.09 -9.25 -11.90
C GLY A 51 -10.12 -9.32 -10.70
N LYS A 52 -8.85 -9.68 -10.90
CA LYS A 52 -7.84 -9.78 -9.82
C LYS A 52 -7.68 -8.46 -9.05
N THR A 53 -7.49 -7.35 -9.76
CA THR A 53 -7.44 -5.99 -9.19
C THR A 53 -8.71 -5.64 -8.41
N GLU A 54 -9.87 -6.10 -8.87
CA GLU A 54 -11.15 -5.84 -8.20
C GLU A 54 -11.25 -6.61 -6.87
N ILE A 55 -10.75 -7.85 -6.81
CA ILE A 55 -10.60 -8.61 -5.55
C ILE A 55 -9.73 -7.83 -4.57
N PHE A 56 -8.54 -7.37 -5.00
CA PHE A 56 -7.63 -6.60 -4.13
C PHE A 56 -8.28 -5.34 -3.59
N LYS A 57 -8.88 -4.52 -4.47
CA LYS A 57 -9.57 -3.29 -4.07
C LYS A 57 -10.64 -3.53 -3.01
N ARG A 58 -11.44 -4.59 -3.16
CA ARG A 58 -12.49 -4.95 -2.21
C ARG A 58 -11.91 -5.41 -0.88
N VAL A 59 -10.90 -6.28 -0.90
CA VAL A 59 -10.19 -6.71 0.32
C VAL A 59 -9.58 -5.52 1.06
N ILE A 60 -8.92 -4.62 0.34
CA ILE A 60 -8.30 -3.41 0.91
C ILE A 60 -9.36 -2.52 1.57
N ASN A 61 -10.48 -2.24 0.89
CA ASN A 61 -11.55 -1.44 1.49
C ASN A 61 -12.12 -2.09 2.75
N ARG A 62 -12.30 -3.42 2.75
CA ARG A 62 -12.74 -4.15 3.95
C ARG A 62 -11.71 -4.02 5.08
N LEU A 63 -10.43 -4.28 4.82
CA LEU A 63 -9.37 -4.10 5.83
C LEU A 63 -9.34 -2.65 6.34
N PHE A 64 -9.47 -1.66 5.46
CA PHE A 64 -9.39 -0.26 5.83
C PHE A 64 -10.57 0.19 6.72
N PHE A 65 -11.79 -0.29 6.47
CA PHE A 65 -13.00 0.18 7.16
C PHE A 65 -13.63 -0.79 8.17
N GLU A 66 -13.36 -2.09 8.11
CA GLU A 66 -13.97 -3.07 9.03
C GLU A 66 -13.17 -3.23 10.33
N GLN A 67 -11.86 -2.95 10.29
CA GLN A 67 -10.99 -3.01 11.46
C GLN A 67 -11.09 -1.75 12.32
N ASP A 68 -10.82 -1.87 13.62
CA ASP A 68 -10.51 -0.71 14.44
C ASP A 68 -9.06 -0.29 14.20
N HIS A 69 -8.86 0.86 13.56
CA HIS A 69 -7.53 1.43 13.28
C HIS A 69 -6.67 1.70 14.53
N LYS A 70 -7.26 1.72 15.73
CA LYS A 70 -6.54 1.90 17.01
C LYS A 70 -6.16 0.59 17.69
N ASP A 71 -6.64 -0.55 17.19
CA ASP A 71 -6.24 -1.85 17.71
C ASP A 71 -4.77 -2.10 17.35
N PRO A 72 -3.89 -2.42 18.32
CA PRO A 72 -2.50 -2.76 18.03
C PRO A 72 -2.34 -3.97 17.08
N ASN A 73 -3.35 -4.84 17.01
CA ASN A 73 -3.36 -5.98 16.08
C ASN A 73 -3.98 -5.64 14.71
N ALA A 74 -4.37 -4.38 14.49
CA ALA A 74 -4.93 -3.96 13.22
C ALA A 74 -3.90 -4.09 12.09
N VAL A 75 -4.40 -4.53 10.95
CA VAL A 75 -3.60 -4.65 9.74
C VAL A 75 -3.75 -3.37 8.93
N ILE A 76 -2.65 -2.72 8.63
CA ILE A 76 -2.57 -1.56 7.75
C ILE A 76 -2.49 -2.07 6.30
N PRO A 77 -3.56 -1.94 5.49
CA PRO A 77 -3.50 -2.32 4.08
C PRO A 77 -2.81 -1.22 3.29
N VAL A 78 -1.86 -1.60 2.42
CA VAL A 78 -1.19 -0.66 1.52
C VAL A 78 -1.35 -1.17 0.09
N TYR A 79 -2.04 -0.41 -0.77
CA TYR A 79 -2.12 -0.71 -2.19
C TYR A 79 -1.00 0.00 -2.94
N TYR A 80 -0.26 -0.73 -3.76
CA TYR A 80 0.69 -0.14 -4.70
C TYR A 80 0.53 -0.81 -6.06
N LYS A 81 0.26 0.00 -7.08
CA LYS A 81 0.25 -0.42 -8.48
C LYS A 81 1.61 -0.07 -9.08
N PHE A 82 2.33 -1.06 -9.58
CA PHE A 82 3.61 -0.81 -10.24
C PHE A 82 3.39 -0.02 -11.54
N PRO A 83 4.31 0.92 -11.87
CA PRO A 83 4.34 1.52 -13.20
C PRO A 83 4.74 0.45 -14.23
N ASP A 84 4.39 0.70 -15.49
CA ASP A 84 4.76 -0.20 -16.60
C ASP A 84 6.28 -0.20 -16.81
N ASP A 85 6.94 0.96 -16.66
CA ASP A 85 8.39 1.08 -16.76
C ASP A 85 9.00 1.81 -15.55
N ILE A 86 10.08 1.26 -15.00
CA ILE A 86 10.91 1.92 -13.99
C ILE A 86 12.18 2.43 -14.66
N THR A 87 12.22 3.72 -14.95
CA THR A 87 13.33 4.37 -15.67
C THR A 87 14.28 5.15 -14.75
N ASP A 88 13.78 5.64 -13.60
CA ASP A 88 14.57 6.36 -12.60
C ASP A 88 14.37 5.72 -11.22
N PRO A 89 15.40 5.07 -10.64
CA PRO A 89 15.31 4.44 -9.33
C PRO A 89 14.98 5.42 -8.21
N TRP A 90 15.43 6.68 -8.29
CA TRP A 90 15.11 7.69 -7.28
C TRP A 90 13.64 8.08 -7.33
N LYS A 91 13.14 8.34 -8.53
CA LYS A 91 11.72 8.66 -8.73
C LYS A 91 10.84 7.52 -8.24
N PHE A 92 11.16 6.28 -8.63
CA PHE A 92 10.45 5.10 -8.14
C PHE A 92 10.45 5.02 -6.61
N SER A 93 11.61 5.20 -5.98
CA SER A 93 11.72 5.14 -4.52
C SER A 93 10.93 6.23 -3.80
N ILE A 94 10.92 7.46 -4.33
CA ILE A 94 10.10 8.55 -3.81
C ILE A 94 8.63 8.15 -3.91
N GLU A 95 8.14 7.80 -5.10
CA GLU A 95 6.73 7.46 -5.33
C GLU A 95 6.27 6.26 -4.49
N TYR A 96 7.11 5.24 -4.37
CA TYR A 96 6.83 4.05 -3.56
C TYR A 96 6.70 4.39 -2.07
N VAL A 97 7.67 5.12 -1.52
CA VAL A 97 7.68 5.47 -0.10
C VAL A 97 6.62 6.51 0.24
N GLU A 98 6.37 7.49 -0.63
CA GLU A 98 5.25 8.41 -0.46
C GLU A 98 3.91 7.68 -0.44
N ASN A 99 3.69 6.74 -1.35
CA ASN A 99 2.47 5.93 -1.35
C ASN A 99 2.34 5.14 -0.04
N PHE A 100 3.40 4.49 0.41
CA PHE A 100 3.40 3.76 1.67
C PHE A 100 3.04 4.68 2.86
N ILE A 101 3.69 5.84 2.97
CA ILE A 101 3.42 6.81 4.05
C ILE A 101 1.98 7.33 3.98
N LYS A 102 1.46 7.62 2.78
CA LYS A 102 0.06 8.05 2.59
C LYS A 102 -0.93 6.98 3.07
N TRP A 103 -0.73 5.72 2.72
CA TRP A 103 -1.59 4.61 3.19
C TRP A 103 -1.52 4.42 4.69
N TYR A 104 -0.32 4.45 5.26
CA TYR A 104 -0.13 4.38 6.70
C TYR A 104 -0.89 5.52 7.41
N ALA A 105 -0.69 6.75 6.94
CA ALA A 105 -1.32 7.93 7.51
C ALA A 105 -2.85 7.92 7.34
N ALA A 106 -3.34 7.55 6.15
CA ALA A 106 -4.76 7.43 5.86
C ALA A 106 -5.45 6.44 6.80
N PHE A 107 -4.81 5.29 7.07
CA PHE A 107 -5.37 4.29 7.97
C PHE A 107 -5.37 4.78 9.43
N GLN A 108 -4.24 5.30 9.91
CA GLN A 108 -4.10 5.81 11.29
C GLN A 108 -5.03 6.99 11.60
N LEU A 109 -5.31 7.83 10.61
CA LEU A 109 -6.24 8.96 10.74
C LEU A 109 -7.68 8.60 10.36
N ARG A 110 -7.90 7.37 9.91
CA ARG A 110 -9.17 6.89 9.33
C ARG A 110 -9.70 7.82 8.24
N ASN A 111 -8.81 8.45 7.48
CA ASN A 111 -9.12 9.46 6.48
C ASN A 111 -8.65 9.02 5.08
N PRO A 112 -9.54 8.46 4.24
CA PRO A 112 -9.18 8.03 2.89
C PRO A 112 -8.89 9.19 1.93
N ASP A 113 -9.25 10.44 2.27
CA ASP A 113 -8.99 11.59 1.39
C ASP A 113 -7.50 11.85 1.19
N ILE A 114 -6.66 11.41 2.15
CA ILE A 114 -5.19 11.46 2.06
C ILE A 114 -4.66 10.70 0.83
N LEU A 115 -5.41 9.71 0.34
CA LEU A 115 -5.06 8.91 -0.83
C LEU A 115 -5.44 9.57 -2.16
N LYS A 116 -6.23 10.65 -2.13
CA LYS A 116 -6.67 11.34 -3.35
C LYS A 116 -5.52 12.15 -3.94
N GLU A 117 -5.44 12.14 -5.28
CA GLU A 117 -4.55 13.04 -6.01
C GLU A 117 -4.86 14.50 -5.66
N GLY A 118 -3.82 15.29 -5.38
CA GLY A 118 -3.94 16.70 -5.03
C GLY A 118 -4.38 16.99 -3.59
N PHE A 119 -4.56 16.00 -2.72
CA PHE A 119 -4.87 16.23 -1.30
C PHE A 119 -3.75 16.99 -0.57
N LEU A 120 -2.48 16.69 -0.90
CA LEU A 120 -1.29 17.39 -0.41
C LEU A 120 -0.46 17.87 -1.60
N GLN A 121 0.19 19.01 -1.45
CA GLN A 121 1.20 19.45 -2.42
C GLN A 121 2.45 18.56 -2.32
N PRO A 122 3.25 18.46 -3.40
CA PRO A 122 4.54 17.79 -3.36
C PRO A 122 5.41 18.30 -2.21
N GLY A 123 5.95 17.38 -1.40
CA GLY A 123 6.81 17.71 -0.26
C GLY A 123 6.09 18.08 1.05
N GLU A 124 4.76 18.22 1.09
CA GLU A 124 4.02 18.51 2.34
C GLU A 124 3.79 17.28 3.21
N LEU A 125 3.91 16.08 2.64
CA LEU A 125 3.62 14.82 3.31
C LEU A 125 4.36 14.62 4.65
N PRO A 126 5.67 14.88 4.77
CA PRO A 126 6.38 14.71 6.04
C PRO A 126 5.83 15.60 7.16
N GLU A 127 5.54 16.87 6.88
CA GLU A 127 5.03 17.80 7.89
C GLU A 127 3.57 17.52 8.26
N PHE A 128 2.76 17.12 7.27
CA PHE A 128 1.40 16.66 7.53
C PHE A 128 1.37 15.48 8.50
N VAL A 129 2.21 14.46 8.27
CA VAL A 129 2.29 13.28 9.15
C VAL A 129 2.76 13.68 10.55
N LYS A 130 3.83 14.47 10.67
CA LYS A 130 4.36 14.93 11.97
C LYS A 130 3.34 15.70 12.81
N SER A 131 2.44 16.42 12.15
CA SER A 131 1.46 17.26 12.83
C SER A 131 0.18 16.51 13.22
N ASN A 132 -0.13 15.39 12.57
CA ASN A 132 -1.42 14.70 12.72
C ASN A 132 -1.30 13.30 13.35
N ILE A 133 -0.13 12.67 13.32
CA ILE A 133 0.08 11.30 13.78
C ILE A 133 1.16 11.30 14.85
N GLU A 134 0.95 10.52 15.91
CA GLU A 134 2.00 10.23 16.89
C GLU A 134 3.08 9.38 16.21
N ILE A 135 4.18 10.04 15.81
CA ILE A 135 5.28 9.37 15.11
C ILE A 135 6.07 8.53 16.11
N THR A 136 6.04 7.22 15.91
CA THR A 136 6.98 6.31 16.54
C THR A 136 8.40 6.61 16.07
N SER A 137 9.39 6.30 16.91
CA SER A 137 10.80 6.44 16.55
C SER A 137 11.18 5.68 15.28
N ASN A 138 10.49 4.58 14.96
CA ASN A 138 10.76 3.81 13.75
C ASN A 138 10.02 4.35 12.53
N PHE A 139 8.79 4.86 12.66
CA PHE A 139 8.11 5.53 11.55
C PHE A 139 8.85 6.80 11.11
N LYS A 140 9.59 7.44 12.02
CA LYS A 140 10.52 8.53 11.67
C LYS A 140 11.57 8.11 10.63
N ARG A 141 11.95 6.83 10.58
CA ARG A 141 12.85 6.30 9.54
C ARG A 141 12.23 6.37 8.14
N ALA A 142 10.90 6.23 8.04
CA ALA A 142 10.19 6.39 6.76
C ALA A 142 10.34 7.81 6.22
N LEU A 143 10.13 8.79 7.10
CA LEU A 143 10.26 10.21 6.75
C LEU A 143 11.71 10.59 6.42
N ASN A 144 12.67 10.06 7.18
CA ASN A 144 14.09 10.28 6.91
C ASN A 144 14.51 9.64 5.58
N ALA A 145 14.04 8.43 5.27
CA ALA A 145 14.34 7.77 3.99
C ALA A 145 13.78 8.59 2.82
N LEU A 146 12.56 9.11 2.94
CA LEU A 146 11.97 9.99 1.94
C LEU A 146 12.79 11.27 1.73
N ASP A 147 13.24 11.92 2.81
CA ASP A 147 14.12 13.10 2.74
C ASP A 147 15.48 12.78 2.08
N SER A 148 16.09 11.64 2.40
CA SER A 148 17.30 11.16 1.72
C SER A 148 17.07 10.95 0.22
N PHE A 149 15.90 10.41 -0.17
CA PHE A 149 15.59 10.21 -1.59
C PHE A 149 15.41 11.52 -2.35
N TYR A 150 14.79 12.52 -1.73
CA TYR A 150 14.70 13.87 -2.30
C TYR A 150 16.07 14.50 -2.52
N LYS A 151 17.03 14.23 -1.62
CA LYS A 151 18.42 14.71 -1.72
C LYS A 151 19.30 13.84 -2.62
N LYS A 152 18.76 12.74 -3.15
CA LYS A 152 19.49 11.69 -3.88
C LYS A 152 20.70 11.15 -3.11
N ASP A 153 20.52 10.96 -1.81
CA ASP A 153 21.53 10.46 -0.89
C ASP A 153 21.42 8.94 -0.68
N GLY A 154 22.51 8.20 -0.92
CA GLY A 154 22.58 6.74 -0.87
C GLY A 154 22.98 6.08 -2.20
N ILE A 155 23.13 4.74 -2.16
CA ILE A 155 23.64 3.95 -3.30
C ILE A 155 22.51 3.23 -4.05
N TYR A 156 21.58 2.59 -3.32
CA TYR A 156 20.50 1.79 -3.89
C TYR A 156 19.14 2.24 -3.32
N PRO A 157 18.57 3.35 -3.80
CA PRO A 157 17.34 3.90 -3.24
C PRO A 157 16.18 2.91 -3.34
N GLU A 158 16.09 2.12 -4.41
CA GLU A 158 15.03 1.14 -4.65
C GLU A 158 15.06 -0.01 -3.63
N LYS A 159 16.27 -0.47 -3.28
CA LYS A 159 16.46 -1.48 -2.23
C LYS A 159 16.02 -0.93 -0.88
N THR A 160 16.37 0.32 -0.57
CA THR A 160 15.94 0.96 0.69
C THR A 160 14.43 1.12 0.72
N ALA A 161 13.81 1.60 -0.36
CA ALA A 161 12.37 1.79 -0.47
C ALA A 161 11.58 0.48 -0.28
N LEU A 162 11.96 -0.59 -0.98
CA LEU A 162 11.26 -1.88 -0.93
C LEU A 162 11.38 -2.59 0.43
N ASN A 163 12.46 -2.36 1.18
CA ASN A 163 12.63 -2.94 2.52
C ASN A 163 11.96 -2.13 3.63
N LEU A 164 11.59 -0.87 3.36
CA LEU A 164 11.09 0.04 4.37
C LEU A 164 9.81 -0.46 5.05
N PRO A 165 8.74 -0.90 4.34
CA PRO A 165 7.51 -1.37 4.99
C PRO A 165 7.75 -2.54 5.94
N ARG A 166 8.60 -3.49 5.53
CA ARG A 166 8.99 -4.63 6.38
C ARG A 166 9.71 -4.17 7.63
N SER A 167 10.70 -3.27 7.48
CA SER A 167 11.44 -2.77 8.63
C SER A 167 10.50 -2.10 9.64
N ILE A 168 9.57 -1.26 9.19
CA ILE A 168 8.63 -0.57 10.09
C ILE A 168 7.72 -1.57 10.79
N SER A 169 7.21 -2.56 10.06
CA SER A 169 6.36 -3.62 10.64
C SER A 169 7.09 -4.41 11.74
N ASP A 170 8.37 -4.75 11.52
CA ASP A 170 9.17 -5.51 12.48
C ASP A 170 9.46 -4.72 13.77
N TRP A 171 9.59 -3.39 13.70
CA TRP A 171 10.02 -2.55 14.83
C TRP A 171 8.87 -1.84 15.58
N ASP A 172 7.78 -1.47 14.90
CA ASP A 172 6.62 -0.79 15.50
C ASP A 172 5.52 -1.75 15.95
N ASP A 173 5.74 -3.07 15.80
CA ASP A 173 4.75 -4.15 15.99
C ASP A 173 3.41 -3.90 15.27
N SER A 174 3.44 -3.00 14.28
CA SER A 174 2.33 -2.68 13.41
C SER A 174 2.31 -3.68 12.27
N THR A 175 1.16 -4.27 11.99
CA THR A 175 1.06 -5.24 10.89
C THR A 175 0.79 -4.53 9.58
N ILE A 176 1.72 -4.62 8.62
CA ILE A 176 1.57 -4.02 7.30
C ILE A 176 1.36 -5.12 6.26
N VAL A 177 0.29 -5.03 5.47
CA VAL A 177 0.05 -5.93 4.33
C VAL A 177 0.10 -5.14 3.04
N MET A 178 1.12 -5.44 2.24
CA MET A 178 1.33 -4.84 0.92
C MET A 178 0.53 -5.60 -0.15
N PHE A 179 -0.39 -4.91 -0.81
CA PHE A 179 -1.07 -5.37 -2.02
C PHE A 179 -0.36 -4.79 -3.24
N LEU A 180 0.48 -5.62 -3.85
CA LEU A 180 1.27 -5.27 -5.03
C LEU A 180 0.52 -5.70 -6.29
N ASP A 181 0.11 -4.74 -7.11
CA ASP A 181 -0.65 -4.97 -8.34
C ASP A 181 0.18 -4.62 -9.58
N GLU A 182 -0.14 -5.27 -10.70
CA GLU A 182 0.53 -5.10 -12.01
C GLU A 182 2.06 -5.32 -12.00
N ILE A 183 2.58 -6.12 -11.07
CA ILE A 183 4.02 -6.47 -11.03
C ILE A 183 4.51 -7.12 -12.33
N GLN A 184 3.60 -7.80 -13.06
CA GLN A 184 3.89 -8.42 -14.35
C GLN A 184 4.23 -7.42 -15.47
N ASN A 185 3.90 -6.14 -15.30
CA ASN A 185 4.22 -5.12 -16.31
C ASN A 185 5.67 -4.65 -16.21
N LEU A 186 6.42 -5.06 -15.18
CA LEU A 186 7.87 -4.84 -15.14
C LEU A 186 8.53 -5.61 -16.30
N HIS A 187 8.66 -4.93 -17.44
CA HIS A 187 9.38 -5.47 -18.58
C HIS A 187 10.84 -5.67 -18.19
N LEU A 188 11.41 -6.83 -18.57
CA LEU A 188 12.85 -6.97 -18.55
C LEU A 188 13.42 -5.97 -19.57
N PRO A 189 14.33 -5.05 -19.20
CA PRO A 189 14.85 -4.01 -20.11
C PRO A 189 15.55 -4.54 -21.37
N GLN A 190 15.73 -5.87 -21.46
CA GLN A 190 16.41 -6.57 -22.55
C GLN A 190 15.46 -7.04 -23.66
N HIS A 191 14.15 -6.89 -23.49
CA HIS A 191 13.14 -7.37 -24.45
C HIS A 191 12.18 -6.25 -24.85
N ASN A 192 12.68 -5.28 -25.62
CA ASN A 192 11.84 -4.45 -26.48
C ASN A 192 11.40 -5.32 -27.66
N PHE A 193 10.25 -5.96 -27.55
CA PHE A 193 9.54 -6.46 -28.73
C PHE A 193 8.70 -5.30 -29.26
N GLU A 194 9.19 -4.65 -30.32
CA GLU A 194 8.37 -3.80 -31.19
C GLU A 194 7.25 -4.60 -31.87
#